data_AF-A0A497ILS2-F1
#
_entry.id   AF-A0A497ILS2-F1
#
_cell.length_a   1.000
_cell.length_b   1.000
_cell.length_c   1.000
_cell.angle_alpha   90.00
_cell.angle_beta   90.00
_cell.angle_gamma   90.00
#
_symmetry.space_group_name_H-M   'P 1'
#
loop_
_entity.id
_entity.type
_entity.pdbx_description
1 polymer ?
#
loop_
_entity_poly.entity_id
_entity_poly.type
_entity_poly.pdbx_seq_one_letter_code
_entity_poly.pdbx_strand_id
1 'polypeptide(L)'
;MPCSKRTSYLSLEKFLLFMWQFFVVLVVVFSLLFSGCVEAPGPFSHASVAESPPAPLDGLSPTPSPSLTPVPTLTPKPTPATISTPSPTINSTPTLTPTTTSTPTPTYTPTPTPTPSHTPTPTPTPTATPVSSSTQSGVYISDLDLANEWVQIANSGTSPVTMTGWKITDNSTKYKYYFSEFTLSQGATVTLYTCNGGDTGTELYWGYKISVWNNDGDTAWLYDADGSLVDRMDK
;
A
#
# COMPACT_ATOMS: atom_id res chain seq x y z
N MET A 1 -5.32 22.20 -21.10
CA MET A 1 -6.35 21.14 -21.01
C MET A 1 -7.04 21.30 -19.66
N PRO A 2 -8.36 21.10 -19.52
CA PRO A 2 -8.96 21.07 -18.19
C PRO A 2 -8.37 19.87 -17.44
N CYS A 3 -7.89 20.11 -16.21
CA CYS A 3 -7.51 19.09 -15.24
C CYS A 3 -8.61 18.02 -15.24
N SER A 4 -8.32 16.89 -15.88
CA SER A 4 -9.33 15.86 -16.08
C SER A 4 -9.59 15.27 -14.71
N LYS A 5 -10.81 15.45 -14.19
CA LYS A 5 -11.31 14.75 -13.02
C LYS A 5 -11.24 13.25 -13.29
N ARG A 6 -10.09 12.62 -13.04
CA ARG A 6 -10.11 11.23 -12.62
C ARG A 6 -10.29 11.29 -11.13
N THR A 7 -11.56 11.15 -10.73
CA THR A 7 -11.93 10.64 -9.41
C THR A 7 -10.90 9.60 -9.02
N SER A 8 -10.18 9.85 -7.95
CA SER A 8 -9.12 9.03 -7.40
C SER A 8 -9.63 7.61 -7.14
N TYR A 9 -9.66 6.77 -8.18
CA TYR A 9 -9.72 5.33 -7.99
C TYR A 9 -8.33 4.96 -7.51
N LEU A 10 -8.09 5.06 -6.20
CA LEU A 10 -7.17 4.15 -5.55
C LEU A 10 -7.53 2.77 -6.09
N SER A 11 -6.60 2.11 -6.79
CA SER A 11 -6.82 0.73 -7.26
C SER A 11 -7.45 -0.02 -6.09
N LEU A 12 -8.59 -0.68 -6.33
CA LEU A 12 -9.35 -1.35 -5.28
C LEU A 12 -8.43 -2.23 -4.41
N GLU A 13 -7.37 -2.76 -5.02
CA GLU A 13 -6.28 -3.50 -4.39
C GLU A 13 -5.50 -2.68 -3.34
N LYS A 14 -5.11 -1.44 -3.64
CA LYS A 14 -4.38 -0.57 -2.70
C LYS A 14 -5.27 -0.11 -1.53
N PHE A 15 -6.55 0.15 -1.79
CA PHE A 15 -7.52 0.50 -0.76
C PHE A 15 -7.86 -0.70 0.14
N LEU A 16 -8.03 -1.89 -0.44
CA LEU A 16 -8.26 -3.13 0.31
C LEU A 16 -7.02 -3.55 1.11
N LEU A 17 -5.82 -3.37 0.57
CA LEU A 17 -4.57 -3.62 1.31
C LEU A 17 -4.43 -2.64 2.48
N PHE A 18 -4.73 -1.36 2.30
CA PHE A 18 -4.74 -0.38 3.39
C PHE A 18 -5.78 -0.71 4.47
N MET A 19 -7.02 -1.00 4.08
CA MET A 19 -8.08 -1.41 5.01
C MET A 19 -7.76 -2.74 5.73
N TRP A 20 -7.08 -3.67 5.06
CA TRP A 20 -6.65 -4.94 5.65
C TRP A 20 -5.55 -4.75 6.70
N GLN A 21 -4.56 -3.90 6.42
CA GLN A 21 -3.52 -3.59 7.41
C GLN A 21 -4.11 -2.90 8.66
N PHE A 22 -5.06 -1.99 8.46
CA PHE A 22 -5.80 -1.38 9.57
C PHE A 22 -6.65 -2.40 10.35
N PHE A 23 -7.29 -3.35 9.67
CA PHE A 23 -8.06 -4.41 10.33
C PHE A 23 -7.16 -5.34 11.14
N VAL A 24 -5.99 -5.72 10.62
CA VAL A 24 -5.01 -6.54 11.34
C VAL A 24 -4.49 -5.81 12.58
N VAL A 25 -4.16 -4.52 12.47
CA VAL A 25 -3.72 -3.70 13.61
C VAL A 25 -4.85 -3.54 14.63
N LEU A 26 -6.09 -3.30 14.20
CA LEU A 26 -7.26 -3.20 15.08
C LEU A 26 -7.49 -4.51 15.85
N VAL A 27 -7.42 -5.66 15.18
CA VAL A 27 -7.58 -6.98 15.83
C VAL A 27 -6.48 -7.22 16.85
N VAL A 28 -5.22 -6.88 16.55
CA VAL A 28 -4.10 -7.02 17.50
C VAL A 28 -4.24 -6.08 18.71
N VAL A 29 -4.61 -4.82 18.49
CA VAL A 29 -4.82 -3.84 19.59
C VAL A 29 -6.04 -4.23 20.43
N PHE A 30 -7.12 -4.69 19.81
CA PHE A 30 -8.31 -5.16 20.53
C PHE A 30 -7.99 -6.45 21.30
N SER A 31 -7.25 -7.40 20.75
CA SER A 31 -6.81 -8.59 21.50
C SER A 31 -5.93 -8.26 22.71
N LEU A 32 -5.13 -7.19 22.64
CA LEU A 32 -4.29 -6.75 23.77
C LEU A 32 -5.07 -5.96 24.84
N LEU A 33 -6.16 -5.27 24.46
CA LEU A 33 -7.00 -4.51 25.41
C LEU A 33 -7.98 -5.38 26.21
N PHE A 34 -8.37 -6.56 25.72
CA PHE A 34 -9.29 -7.47 26.41
C PHE A 34 -8.60 -8.57 27.24
N SER A 35 -7.26 -8.58 27.29
CA SER A 35 -6.51 -9.61 28.01
C SER A 35 -6.15 -9.26 29.46
N GLY A 36 -6.70 -8.16 30.01
CA GLY A 36 -6.39 -7.69 31.36
C GLY A 36 -7.64 -7.36 32.17
N CYS A 37 -7.70 -7.91 33.40
CA CYS A 37 -8.57 -7.57 34.52
C CYS A 37 -9.94 -8.26 34.58
N VAL A 38 -9.94 -9.52 35.02
CA VAL A 38 -11.05 -10.07 35.83
C VAL A 38 -10.71 -9.83 37.30
N GLU A 39 -11.27 -8.78 37.90
CA GLU A 39 -11.15 -8.52 39.35
C GLU A 39 -12.39 -9.04 40.07
N ALA A 40 -12.17 -9.76 41.17
CA ALA A 40 -13.17 -10.50 41.91
C ALA A 40 -14.11 -9.59 42.74
N PRO A 41 -15.39 -9.97 42.95
CA PRO A 41 -16.31 -9.18 43.76
C PRO A 41 -16.06 -9.37 45.26
N GLY A 42 -15.69 -8.27 45.95
CA GLY A 42 -15.71 -8.16 47.42
C GLY A 42 -17.06 -7.63 47.95
N PRO A 43 -17.41 -7.90 49.23
CA PRO A 43 -18.80 -7.85 49.69
C PRO A 43 -19.28 -6.48 50.20
N PHE A 44 -20.61 -6.38 50.14
CA PHE A 44 -21.53 -5.33 50.58
C PHE A 44 -21.17 -4.57 51.87
N SER A 45 -21.45 -3.25 51.88
CA SER A 45 -21.95 -2.53 53.05
C SER A 45 -22.74 -1.26 52.67
N HIS A 46 -23.79 -1.03 53.46
CA HIS A 46 -24.92 -0.10 53.37
C HIS A 46 -24.58 1.41 53.43
N ALA A 47 -25.37 2.24 52.73
CA ALA A 47 -26.07 3.46 53.22
C ALA A 47 -26.71 4.21 52.03
N SER A 48 -28.05 4.18 51.87
CA SER A 48 -29.05 5.16 52.35
C SER A 48 -29.11 6.52 51.62
N VAL A 49 -30.18 6.66 50.83
CA VAL A 49 -31.07 7.83 50.61
C VAL A 49 -30.54 9.06 49.88
N ALA A 50 -31.08 9.32 48.68
CA ALA A 50 -31.93 10.49 48.41
C ALA A 50 -32.63 10.36 47.05
N GLU A 51 -33.90 10.74 47.08
CA GLU A 51 -34.95 10.64 46.08
C GLU A 51 -34.90 11.78 45.06
N SER A 52 -35.19 11.51 43.77
CA SER A 52 -35.55 12.55 42.80
C SER A 52 -36.46 12.00 41.68
N PRO A 53 -37.39 12.82 41.16
CA PRO A 53 -38.67 12.39 40.58
C PRO A 53 -38.61 11.96 39.09
N PRO A 54 -39.69 11.31 38.57
CA PRO A 54 -39.69 10.70 37.25
C PRO A 54 -39.88 11.73 36.12
N ALA A 55 -39.03 11.62 35.09
CA ALA A 55 -39.20 12.31 33.81
C ALA A 55 -40.08 11.46 32.84
N PRO A 56 -40.82 12.10 31.92
CA PRO A 56 -41.96 11.51 31.23
C PRO A 56 -41.61 10.51 30.12
N LEU A 57 -42.56 9.59 29.91
CA LEU A 57 -42.58 8.54 28.89
C LEU A 57 -43.00 9.11 27.53
N ASP A 58 -42.04 9.21 26.60
CA ASP A 58 -42.26 9.15 25.16
C ASP A 58 -41.40 7.96 24.65
N GLY A 59 -41.88 6.98 23.91
CA GLY A 59 -42.99 7.01 22.96
C GLY A 59 -42.49 6.52 21.59
N LEU A 60 -42.05 5.25 21.53
CA LEU A 60 -41.96 4.37 20.35
C LEU A 60 -40.92 4.70 19.26
N SER A 61 -39.75 4.06 19.37
CA SER A 61 -38.79 3.86 18.27
C SER A 61 -39.15 2.59 17.47
N PRO A 62 -39.19 2.62 16.13
CA PRO A 62 -39.50 1.43 15.33
C PRO A 62 -38.36 0.41 15.38
N THR A 63 -38.70 -0.82 15.74
CA THR A 63 -37.83 -1.99 15.80
C THR A 63 -37.21 -2.29 14.44
N PRO A 64 -35.88 -2.50 14.31
CA PRO A 64 -35.30 -3.04 13.08
C PRO A 64 -35.72 -4.50 12.90
N SER A 65 -36.27 -4.80 11.72
CA SER A 65 -36.64 -6.15 11.25
C SER A 65 -35.40 -7.06 11.14
N PRO A 66 -35.46 -8.35 11.52
CA PRO A 66 -34.33 -9.26 11.40
C PRO A 66 -33.99 -9.53 9.92
N SER A 67 -32.72 -9.32 9.57
CA SER A 67 -32.14 -9.64 8.26
C SER A 67 -32.00 -11.15 8.10
N LEU A 68 -32.45 -11.70 6.96
CA LEU A 68 -32.41 -13.13 6.66
C LEU A 68 -30.96 -13.58 6.42
N THR A 69 -30.45 -14.41 7.32
CA THR A 69 -29.13 -15.05 7.22
C THR A 69 -29.06 -15.97 6.00
N PRO A 70 -28.05 -15.88 5.12
CA PRO A 70 -27.91 -16.79 3.98
C PRO A 70 -27.55 -18.21 4.45
N VAL A 71 -28.23 -19.20 3.86
CA VAL A 71 -28.03 -20.63 4.10
C VAL A 71 -26.73 -21.09 3.38
N PRO A 72 -25.82 -21.81 4.05
CA PRO A 72 -24.59 -22.31 3.41
C PRO A 72 -24.90 -23.36 2.35
N THR A 73 -24.31 -23.18 1.16
CA THR A 73 -24.40 -24.13 0.03
C THR A 73 -23.36 -25.23 0.19
N LEU A 74 -23.78 -26.49 0.23
CA LEU A 74 -22.88 -27.64 0.35
C LEU A 74 -22.13 -27.89 -0.97
N THR A 75 -20.79 -27.90 -0.91
CA THR A 75 -19.91 -28.18 -2.03
C THR A 75 -19.77 -29.70 -2.23
N PRO A 76 -19.86 -30.25 -3.46
CA PRO A 76 -19.71 -31.68 -3.68
C PRO A 76 -18.27 -32.18 -3.48
N LYS A 77 -18.15 -33.32 -2.78
CA LYS A 77 -16.90 -34.02 -2.44
C LYS A 77 -16.36 -34.78 -3.68
N PRO A 78 -15.05 -34.68 -4.02
CA PRO A 78 -14.50 -35.37 -5.18
C PRO A 78 -14.41 -36.89 -4.97
N THR A 79 -14.77 -37.64 -6.02
CA THR A 79 -14.73 -39.11 -6.11
C THR A 79 -13.30 -39.59 -6.40
N PRO A 80 -12.76 -40.60 -5.70
CA PRO A 80 -11.43 -41.15 -5.98
C PRO A 80 -11.38 -41.96 -7.29
N ALA A 81 -10.34 -41.76 -8.10
CA ALA A 81 -10.04 -42.56 -9.28
C ALA A 81 -9.27 -43.84 -8.89
N THR A 82 -9.59 -44.97 -9.54
CA THR A 82 -8.97 -46.28 -9.29
C THR A 82 -7.68 -46.47 -10.07
N ILE A 83 -6.62 -46.92 -9.38
CA ILE A 83 -5.31 -47.25 -9.95
C ILE A 83 -5.27 -48.75 -10.26
N SER A 84 -4.83 -49.12 -11.47
CA SER A 84 -4.64 -50.50 -11.90
C SER A 84 -3.18 -50.94 -11.73
N THR A 85 -2.99 -52.08 -11.08
CA THR A 85 -1.69 -52.71 -10.75
C THR A 85 -1.15 -53.54 -11.93
N PRO A 86 0.12 -53.41 -12.36
CA PRO A 86 0.69 -54.30 -13.36
C PRO A 86 1.17 -55.64 -12.76
N SER A 87 0.94 -56.71 -13.53
CA SER A 87 1.27 -58.12 -13.24
C SER A 87 2.74 -58.45 -13.55
N PRO A 88 3.41 -59.37 -12.81
CA PRO A 88 4.80 -59.71 -13.07
C PRO A 88 4.95 -60.73 -14.20
N THR A 89 5.89 -60.47 -15.12
CA THR A 89 6.28 -61.43 -16.17
C THR A 89 7.66 -61.98 -15.87
N ILE A 90 7.78 -63.30 -15.76
CA ILE A 90 9.06 -64.01 -15.62
C ILE A 90 9.52 -64.41 -17.02
N ASN A 91 10.75 -64.06 -17.41
CA ASN A 91 11.32 -64.54 -18.67
C ASN A 91 12.79 -64.94 -18.46
N SER A 92 13.05 -66.24 -18.63
CA SER A 92 14.37 -66.88 -18.55
C SER A 92 14.98 -66.95 -19.95
N THR A 93 16.14 -66.32 -20.16
CA THR A 93 16.86 -66.35 -21.45
C THR A 93 18.34 -66.66 -21.23
N PRO A 94 18.94 -67.59 -22.01
CA PRO A 94 20.26 -68.17 -21.75
C PRO A 94 21.43 -67.19 -21.96
N THR A 95 22.47 -67.41 -21.17
CA THR A 95 23.72 -66.64 -21.16
C THR A 95 24.60 -67.01 -22.36
N LEU A 96 24.86 -66.04 -23.24
CA LEU A 96 25.82 -66.18 -24.34
C LEU A 96 27.25 -65.82 -23.87
N THR A 97 28.22 -66.61 -24.32
CA THR A 97 29.65 -66.48 -24.04
C THR A 97 30.20 -65.16 -24.62
N PRO A 98 31.03 -64.40 -23.87
CA PRO A 98 31.51 -63.10 -24.32
C PRO A 98 32.54 -63.24 -25.46
N THR A 99 32.24 -62.62 -26.59
CA THR A 99 33.18 -62.41 -27.69
C THR A 99 34.11 -61.24 -27.35
N THR A 100 35.41 -61.38 -27.59
CA THR A 100 36.41 -60.34 -27.29
C THR A 100 36.20 -59.11 -28.18
N THR A 101 35.69 -58.05 -27.57
CA THR A 101 35.47 -56.74 -28.20
C THR A 101 36.80 -56.02 -28.41
N SER A 102 37.08 -55.60 -29.65
CA SER A 102 38.22 -54.72 -29.96
C SER A 102 38.03 -53.35 -29.31
N THR A 103 39.03 -52.90 -28.55
CA THR A 103 39.04 -51.59 -27.89
C THR A 103 38.94 -50.47 -28.94
N PRO A 104 37.95 -49.56 -28.86
CA PRO A 104 37.87 -48.45 -29.81
C PRO A 104 39.03 -47.49 -29.61
N THR A 105 39.63 -47.06 -30.73
CA THR A 105 40.63 -45.98 -30.76
C THR A 105 40.01 -44.69 -30.20
N PRO A 106 40.69 -43.93 -29.31
CA PRO A 106 40.14 -42.71 -28.77
C PRO A 106 39.89 -41.69 -29.88
N THR A 107 38.62 -41.36 -30.09
CA THR A 107 38.21 -40.27 -30.98
C THR A 107 38.44 -38.95 -30.26
N TYR A 108 39.23 -38.06 -30.84
CA TYR A 108 39.41 -36.71 -30.32
C TYR A 108 38.08 -35.97 -30.35
N THR A 109 37.56 -35.66 -29.16
CA THR A 109 36.39 -34.80 -29.01
C THR A 109 36.81 -33.37 -29.35
N PRO A 110 36.16 -32.69 -30.31
CA PRO A 110 36.47 -31.30 -30.59
C PRO A 110 36.23 -30.46 -29.35
N THR A 111 37.21 -29.65 -28.98
CA THR A 111 37.08 -28.67 -27.89
C THR A 111 35.97 -27.70 -28.25
N PRO A 112 34.98 -27.46 -27.37
CA PRO A 112 33.90 -26.52 -27.67
C PRO A 112 34.50 -25.14 -27.96
N THR A 113 34.22 -24.61 -29.14
CA THR A 113 34.51 -23.23 -29.50
C THR A 113 33.80 -22.33 -28.48
N PRO A 114 34.49 -21.36 -27.84
CA PRO A 114 33.83 -20.46 -26.91
C PRO A 114 32.71 -19.72 -27.63
N THR A 115 31.47 -19.93 -27.15
CA THR A 115 30.31 -19.16 -27.58
C THR A 115 30.59 -17.69 -27.28
N PRO A 116 30.36 -16.75 -28.23
CA PRO A 116 30.53 -15.34 -27.97
C PRO A 116 29.71 -14.96 -26.73
N SER A 117 30.41 -14.55 -25.68
CA SER A 117 29.78 -14.04 -24.47
C SER A 117 29.04 -12.78 -24.85
N HIS A 118 27.75 -12.71 -24.55
CA HIS A 118 26.99 -11.48 -24.67
C HIS A 118 27.75 -10.40 -23.91
N THR A 119 28.17 -9.35 -24.62
CA THR A 119 28.62 -8.11 -23.99
C THR A 119 27.48 -7.68 -23.08
N PRO A 120 27.70 -7.46 -21.77
CA PRO A 120 26.64 -6.97 -20.91
C PRO A 120 26.11 -5.68 -21.54
N THR A 121 24.84 -5.71 -21.95
CA THR A 121 24.11 -4.48 -22.23
C THR A 121 24.33 -3.58 -21.03
N PRO A 122 24.77 -2.31 -21.20
CA PRO A 122 24.94 -1.42 -20.06
C PRO A 122 23.66 -1.50 -19.25
N THR A 123 23.78 -2.01 -18.02
CA THR A 123 22.70 -1.96 -17.07
C THR A 123 22.32 -0.48 -17.02
N PRO A 124 21.04 -0.10 -17.24
CA PRO A 124 20.66 1.29 -17.12
C PRO A 124 21.20 1.75 -15.78
N THR A 125 22.11 2.73 -15.81
CA THR A 125 22.55 3.40 -14.60
C THR A 125 21.26 3.76 -13.89
N PRO A 126 21.03 3.33 -12.64
CA PRO A 126 19.83 3.73 -11.93
C PRO A 126 19.79 5.25 -12.04
N THR A 127 18.80 5.77 -12.78
CA THR A 127 18.47 7.18 -12.73
C THR A 127 18.33 7.48 -11.25
N ALA A 128 19.19 8.34 -10.72
CA ALA A 128 19.19 8.66 -9.31
C ALA A 128 17.73 8.92 -8.93
N THR A 129 17.16 8.05 -8.10
CA THR A 129 15.94 8.38 -7.39
C THR A 129 16.21 9.75 -6.78
N PRO A 130 15.36 10.76 -7.00
CA PRO A 130 15.60 12.10 -6.48
C PRO A 130 15.95 11.94 -5.00
N VAL A 131 17.15 12.40 -4.67
CA VAL A 131 17.72 12.19 -3.34
C VAL A 131 16.89 13.08 -2.42
N SER A 132 15.85 12.50 -1.81
CA SER A 132 15.04 13.18 -0.81
C SER A 132 16.02 13.68 0.25
N SER A 133 16.20 14.99 0.26
CA SER A 133 17.25 15.65 1.03
C SER A 133 16.73 15.76 2.45
N SER A 134 16.69 14.64 3.17
CA SER A 134 16.10 14.54 4.50
C SER A 134 16.90 15.35 5.50
N THR A 135 16.50 16.60 5.71
CA THR A 135 16.71 17.28 6.99
C THR A 135 15.34 17.69 7.48
N GLN A 136 14.88 16.98 8.53
CA GLN A 136 14.01 17.54 9.57
C GLN A 136 12.49 17.62 9.31
N SER A 137 11.83 16.50 8.98
CA SER A 137 10.40 16.29 9.35
C SER A 137 9.86 14.87 9.09
N GLY A 138 10.51 14.08 8.24
CA GLY A 138 9.91 12.85 7.71
C GLY A 138 8.80 13.13 6.68
N VAL A 139 8.54 14.40 6.40
CA VAL A 139 7.66 14.87 5.33
C VAL A 139 8.48 15.04 4.04
N TYR A 140 7.98 14.53 2.92
CA TYR A 140 8.67 14.55 1.62
C TYR A 140 7.67 14.49 0.46
N ILE A 141 8.13 14.80 -0.75
CA ILE A 141 7.33 14.66 -1.97
C ILE A 141 7.44 13.20 -2.43
N SER A 142 6.34 12.46 -2.34
CA SER A 142 6.29 11.03 -2.65
C SER A 142 5.99 10.71 -4.11
N ASP A 143 5.29 11.60 -4.81
CA ASP A 143 5.00 11.42 -6.24
C ASP A 143 4.62 12.78 -6.87
N LEU A 144 4.81 12.91 -8.18
CA LEU A 144 4.57 14.11 -8.96
C LEU A 144 4.09 13.71 -10.36
N ASP A 145 2.94 14.22 -10.80
CA ASP A 145 2.39 13.95 -12.12
C ASP A 145 2.12 15.23 -12.90
N LEU A 146 3.03 15.56 -13.82
CA LEU A 146 2.92 16.72 -14.71
C LEU A 146 1.72 16.62 -15.66
N ALA A 147 1.34 15.41 -16.10
CA ALA A 147 0.26 15.24 -17.07
C ALA A 147 -1.12 15.39 -16.42
N ASN A 148 -1.25 14.93 -15.18
CA ASN A 148 -2.48 15.03 -14.40
C ASN A 148 -2.47 16.18 -13.38
N GLU A 149 -1.41 17.00 -13.37
CA GLU A 149 -1.28 18.25 -12.63
C GLU A 149 -1.47 18.12 -11.11
N TRP A 150 -0.79 17.15 -10.50
CA TRP A 150 -0.82 16.96 -9.05
C TRP A 150 0.54 16.56 -8.48
N VAL A 151 0.72 16.84 -7.19
CA VAL A 151 1.87 16.43 -6.39
C VAL A 151 1.38 15.79 -5.10
N GLN A 152 2.01 14.69 -4.68
CA GLN A 152 1.67 13.97 -3.45
C GLN A 152 2.77 14.15 -2.42
N ILE A 153 2.38 14.56 -1.22
CA ILE A 153 3.25 14.73 -0.06
C ILE A 153 2.93 13.62 0.95
N ALA A 154 3.97 12.98 1.48
CA ALA A 154 3.86 11.93 2.49
C ALA A 154 4.55 12.34 3.78
N ASN A 155 4.04 11.85 4.92
CA ASN A 155 4.71 11.91 6.21
C ASN A 155 5.10 10.49 6.63
N SER A 156 6.37 10.10 6.46
CA SER A 156 6.90 8.83 6.97
C SER A 156 7.40 8.90 8.42
N GLY A 157 7.24 10.04 9.09
CA GLY A 157 7.55 10.20 10.49
C GLY A 157 6.60 9.42 11.39
N THR A 158 6.91 9.40 12.69
CA THR A 158 6.14 8.70 13.74
C THR A 158 5.20 9.64 14.51
N SER A 159 4.91 10.83 13.97
CA SER A 159 4.03 11.81 14.61
C SER A 159 3.37 12.69 13.55
N PRO A 160 2.17 13.24 13.81
CA PRO A 160 1.54 14.22 12.93
C PRO A 160 2.43 15.46 12.78
N VAL A 161 2.41 16.06 11.59
CA VAL A 161 3.12 17.31 11.29
C VAL A 161 2.12 18.38 10.88
N THR A 162 2.10 19.47 11.62
CA THR A 162 1.35 20.67 11.23
C THR A 162 2.08 21.35 10.08
N MET A 163 1.40 21.45 8.94
CA MET A 163 1.94 22.05 7.72
C MET A 163 1.40 23.46 7.49
N THR A 164 0.67 24.04 8.45
CA THR A 164 0.18 25.43 8.36
C THR A 164 1.34 26.38 8.03
N GLY A 165 1.19 27.15 6.94
CA GLY A 165 2.19 28.09 6.46
C GLY A 165 3.31 27.49 5.60
N TRP A 166 3.39 26.16 5.46
CA TRP A 166 4.28 25.51 4.50
C TRP A 166 3.90 25.94 3.09
N LYS A 167 4.83 25.76 2.15
CA LYS A 167 4.56 26.07 0.74
C LYS A 167 5.14 25.06 -0.21
N ILE A 168 4.46 24.89 -1.34
CA ILE A 168 5.03 24.22 -2.51
C ILE A 168 5.11 25.19 -3.68
N THR A 169 6.20 25.11 -4.43
CA THR A 169 6.42 25.96 -5.60
C THR A 169 6.87 25.13 -6.79
N ASP A 170 6.57 25.65 -7.97
CA ASP A 170 7.27 25.28 -9.20
C ASP A 170 8.67 25.96 -9.24
N ASN A 171 9.51 25.58 -10.20
CA ASN A 171 10.78 26.20 -10.57
C ASN A 171 10.66 27.71 -10.83
N SER A 172 9.45 28.19 -11.12
CA SER A 172 9.13 29.62 -11.14
C SER A 172 8.72 30.17 -9.76
N THR A 173 9.22 31.36 -9.39
CA THR A 173 8.76 32.07 -8.18
C THR A 173 7.30 32.54 -8.25
N LYS A 174 6.59 32.23 -9.33
CA LYS A 174 5.27 32.74 -9.68
C LYS A 174 4.16 31.92 -9.05
N TYR A 175 4.24 30.60 -9.14
CA TYR A 175 3.20 29.71 -8.61
C TYR A 175 3.64 29.20 -7.25
N LYS A 176 3.00 29.72 -6.19
CA LYS A 176 3.16 29.25 -4.81
C LYS A 176 1.83 28.81 -4.21
N TYR A 177 1.78 27.61 -3.67
CA TYR A 177 0.68 27.14 -2.82
C TYR A 177 1.12 27.31 -1.38
N TYR A 178 0.24 27.84 -0.54
CA TYR A 178 0.45 27.88 0.90
C TYR A 178 -0.58 26.97 1.56
N PHE A 179 -0.09 26.05 2.39
CA PHE A 179 -0.96 25.21 3.20
C PHE A 179 -1.62 26.11 4.27
N SER A 180 -2.95 26.10 4.30
CA SER A 180 -3.75 26.73 5.36
C SER A 180 -3.69 25.87 6.63
N GLU A 181 -4.74 25.90 7.47
CA GLU A 181 -4.87 25.00 8.62
C GLU A 181 -4.88 23.52 8.18
N PHE A 182 -3.70 22.88 8.19
CA PHE A 182 -3.53 21.51 7.73
C PHE A 182 -2.52 20.75 8.60
N THR A 183 -2.85 19.51 8.94
CA THR A 183 -1.97 18.60 9.68
C THR A 183 -1.93 17.27 8.94
N LEU A 184 -0.72 16.84 8.57
CA LEU A 184 -0.48 15.56 7.94
C LEU A 184 -0.16 14.52 9.01
N SER A 185 -1.11 13.63 9.26
CA SER A 185 -0.96 12.51 10.20
C SER A 185 0.25 11.65 9.88
N GLN A 186 0.76 10.94 10.89
CA GLN A 186 1.85 9.98 10.70
C GLN A 186 1.45 8.92 9.66
N GLY A 187 2.38 8.54 8.79
CA GLY A 187 2.17 7.53 7.74
C GLY A 187 1.15 7.92 6.67
N ALA A 188 0.62 9.14 6.70
CA ALA A 188 -0.41 9.59 5.77
C ALA A 188 0.19 10.31 4.56
N THR A 189 -0.64 10.44 3.52
CA THR A 189 -0.34 11.18 2.30
C THR A 189 -1.44 12.18 2.01
N VAL A 190 -1.07 13.33 1.44
CA VAL A 190 -1.99 14.32 0.88
C VAL A 190 -1.62 14.58 -0.57
N THR A 191 -2.62 14.65 -1.44
CA THR A 191 -2.44 14.99 -2.85
C THR A 191 -2.91 16.41 -3.09
N LEU A 192 -2.02 17.26 -3.59
CA LEU A 192 -2.34 18.62 -4.01
C LEU A 192 -2.51 18.66 -5.52
N TYR A 193 -3.73 18.96 -5.95
CA TYR A 193 -4.08 19.24 -7.33
C TYR A 193 -3.92 20.73 -7.62
N THR A 194 -3.34 21.08 -8.76
CA THR A 194 -3.23 22.50 -9.15
C THR A 194 -4.59 23.11 -9.51
N CYS A 195 -5.54 22.25 -9.86
CA CYS A 195 -6.82 22.68 -10.39
C CYS A 195 -7.85 23.04 -9.31
N ASN A 196 -9.02 23.50 -9.75
CA ASN A 196 -10.11 23.87 -8.86
C ASN A 196 -10.83 22.63 -8.29
N GLY A 197 -11.07 22.63 -6.99
CA GLY A 197 -11.82 21.59 -6.27
C GLY A 197 -12.11 22.02 -4.84
N GLY A 198 -12.64 21.10 -4.05
CA GLY A 198 -12.93 21.32 -2.63
C GLY A 198 -11.98 20.49 -1.78
N ASP A 199 -11.30 21.14 -0.85
CA ASP A 199 -10.34 20.48 0.03
C ASP A 199 -11.01 19.39 0.89
N THR A 200 -10.27 18.31 1.11
CA THR A 200 -10.59 17.21 2.01
C THR A 200 -9.36 16.93 2.89
N GLY A 201 -9.46 15.94 3.80
CA GLY A 201 -8.31 15.54 4.61
C GLY A 201 -7.13 14.95 3.82
N THR A 202 -7.35 14.52 2.57
CA THR A 202 -6.34 13.81 1.75
C THR A 202 -6.15 14.42 0.36
N GLU A 203 -7.00 15.35 -0.04
CA GLU A 203 -6.93 16.03 -1.34
C GLU A 203 -7.06 17.53 -1.13
N LEU A 204 -6.11 18.28 -1.64
CA LEU A 204 -6.08 19.74 -1.60
C LEU A 204 -6.12 20.29 -3.01
N TYR A 205 -6.66 21.50 -3.18
CA TYR A 205 -6.87 22.12 -4.48
C TYR A 205 -6.35 23.54 -4.50
N TRP A 206 -5.43 23.81 -5.41
CA TRP A 206 -4.80 25.12 -5.55
C TRP A 206 -5.69 26.15 -6.25
N GLY A 207 -6.75 25.72 -6.95
CA GLY A 207 -7.74 26.63 -7.53
C GLY A 207 -7.34 27.26 -8.87
N TYR A 208 -6.20 26.87 -9.47
CA TYR A 208 -5.84 27.36 -10.78
C TYR A 208 -6.66 26.70 -11.90
N LYS A 209 -6.80 27.41 -13.03
CA LYS A 209 -7.44 26.89 -14.26
C LYS A 209 -6.41 26.53 -15.34
N ILE A 210 -5.14 26.68 -15.01
CA ILE A 210 -3.99 26.49 -15.89
C ILE A 210 -3.09 25.42 -15.29
N SER A 211 -2.31 24.77 -16.16
CA SER A 211 -1.21 23.93 -15.75
C SER A 211 -0.19 24.75 -14.98
N VAL A 212 0.22 24.23 -13.82
CA VAL A 212 1.32 24.78 -13.01
C VAL A 212 2.55 23.90 -13.17
N TRP A 213 2.34 22.58 -13.20
CA TRP A 213 3.37 21.57 -13.45
C TRP A 213 3.44 21.34 -14.96
N ASN A 214 3.92 22.34 -15.68
CA ASN A 214 4.10 22.22 -17.11
C ASN A 214 5.22 21.23 -17.46
N ASN A 215 5.19 20.80 -18.71
CA ASN A 215 5.83 19.60 -19.23
C ASN A 215 7.29 19.80 -19.68
N ASP A 216 7.94 20.90 -19.31
CA ASP A 216 9.30 21.23 -19.75
C ASP A 216 10.38 20.94 -18.68
N GLY A 217 10.08 20.07 -17.71
CA GLY A 217 11.02 19.64 -16.67
C GLY A 217 10.84 20.38 -15.35
N ASP A 218 9.60 20.56 -14.92
CA ASP A 218 9.29 21.26 -13.68
C ASP A 218 9.71 20.43 -12.45
N THR A 219 10.32 21.14 -11.50
CA THR A 219 10.68 20.62 -10.18
C THR A 219 9.67 21.13 -9.17
N ALA A 220 9.11 20.23 -8.36
CA ALA A 220 8.33 20.61 -7.19
C ALA A 220 9.28 20.86 -6.01
N TRP A 221 9.19 22.03 -5.38
CA TRP A 221 9.97 22.40 -4.19
C TRP A 221 9.05 22.59 -3.00
N LEU A 222 9.23 21.77 -1.95
CA LEU A 222 8.47 21.84 -0.71
C LEU A 222 9.29 22.54 0.37
N TYR A 223 8.72 23.59 0.96
CA TYR A 223 9.33 24.34 2.05
C TYR A 223 8.46 24.29 3.29
N ASP A 224 9.09 24.32 4.46
CA ASP A 224 8.41 24.48 5.74
C ASP A 224 7.91 25.92 5.95
N ALA A 225 7.24 26.15 7.08
CA ALA A 225 6.69 27.46 7.45
C ALA A 225 7.77 28.54 7.67
N ASP A 226 8.98 28.14 8.06
CA ASP A 226 10.13 29.04 8.25
C ASP A 226 10.82 29.36 6.91
N GLY A 227 10.44 28.67 5.84
CA GLY A 227 10.97 28.83 4.49
C GLY A 227 12.20 27.97 4.20
N SER A 228 12.53 27.01 5.07
CA SER A 228 13.59 26.04 4.82
C SER A 228 13.12 25.00 3.80
N LEU A 229 14.02 24.58 2.91
CA LEU A 229 13.72 23.53 1.95
C LEU A 229 13.60 22.18 2.68
N VAL A 230 12.44 21.54 2.56
CA VAL A 230 12.16 20.22 3.12
C VAL A 230 12.48 19.13 2.10
N ASP A 231 11.97 19.29 0.88
CA ASP A 231 12.22 18.32 -0.19
C ASP A 231 12.05 18.94 -1.58
N ARG A 232 12.58 18.25 -2.60
CA ARG A 232 12.29 18.55 -4.00
C ARG A 232 12.18 17.28 -4.83
N MET A 233 11.34 17.31 -5.87
CA MET A 233 11.19 16.21 -6.80
C MET A 233 11.20 16.71 -8.25
N ASP A 234 12.13 16.17 -9.02
CA ASP A 234 12.24 16.34 -10.46
C ASP A 234 11.46 15.22 -11.19
N LYS A 235 10.91 15.49 -12.37
CA LYS A 235 10.11 14.53 -13.17
C LYS A 235 10.66 14.38 -14.59
#